data_AF-A0A523B0S7-F1
#
_entry.id   AF-A0A523B0S7-F1
#
_cell.length_a   1.000
_cell.length_b   1.000
_cell.length_c   1.000
_cell.angle_alpha   90.00
_cell.angle_beta   90.00
_cell.angle_gamma   90.00
#
_symmetry.space_group_name_H-M   'P 1'
#
loop_
_entity.id
_entity.type
_entity.pdbx_description
1 polymer ?
#
loop_
_entity_poly.entity_id
_entity_poly.type
_entity_poly.pdbx_seq_one_letter_code
_entity_poly.pdbx_strand_id
1 'polypeptide(L)'
;MPRVSNVLYSHCGIICSFCKAFVQGDCRGCDAHIDACDYIKCCLKRRLKCCFDCIEFPCKLHEEGFTWETEEYGPLKWKVYSDVFLRIFRADKKTT
;
A
#
# COMPACT_ATOMS: atom_id res chain seq x y z
N MET A 1 11.41 -1.79 -1.42
CA MET A 1 10.24 -1.96 -2.27
C MET A 1 10.39 -3.34 -2.83
N PRO A 2 9.44 -4.23 -2.56
CA PRO A 2 9.52 -5.59 -3.04
C PRO A 2 9.48 -5.66 -4.58
N ARG A 3 10.02 -6.76 -5.12
CA ARG A 3 10.05 -7.06 -6.56
C ARG A 3 9.58 -8.48 -6.83
N VAL A 4 8.76 -8.65 -7.86
CA VAL A 4 8.32 -9.95 -8.39
C VAL A 4 8.39 -9.85 -9.92
N SER A 5 9.14 -10.76 -10.56
CA SER A 5 9.31 -10.79 -12.03
C SER A 5 9.64 -9.41 -12.64
N ASN A 6 10.57 -8.68 -12.02
CA ASN A 6 10.99 -7.31 -12.37
C ASN A 6 9.95 -6.19 -12.16
N VAL A 7 8.76 -6.51 -11.69
CA VAL A 7 7.76 -5.50 -11.31
C VAL A 7 8.05 -4.99 -9.90
N LEU A 8 8.29 -3.69 -9.77
CA LEU A 8 8.32 -2.96 -8.50
C LEU A 8 6.90 -2.66 -8.02
N TYR A 9 6.66 -3.00 -6.75
CA TYR A 9 5.42 -2.69 -6.05
C TYR A 9 5.72 -2.19 -4.63
N SER A 10 4.75 -1.50 -4.05
CA SER A 10 4.79 -1.02 -2.68
C SER A 10 4.31 -2.10 -1.71
N HIS A 11 4.64 -1.94 -0.43
CA HIS A 11 4.13 -2.82 0.62
C HIS A 11 2.60 -2.80 0.73
N CYS A 12 1.93 -1.69 0.36
CA CYS A 12 0.47 -1.61 0.33
C CYS A 12 -0.18 -2.21 -0.95
N GLY A 13 0.64 -2.67 -1.91
CA GLY A 13 0.19 -3.34 -3.14
C GLY A 13 0.04 -2.43 -4.38
N ILE A 14 0.37 -1.14 -4.29
CA ILE A 14 0.44 -0.27 -5.49
C ILE A 14 1.63 -0.72 -6.34
N ILE A 15 1.42 -0.83 -7.65
CA ILE A 15 2.48 -1.13 -8.60
C ILE A 15 3.25 0.15 -8.92
N CYS A 16 4.36 0.39 -8.21
CA CYS A 16 5.22 1.57 -8.41
C CYS A 16 5.73 1.68 -9.85
N SER A 17 5.94 0.53 -10.53
CA SER A 17 6.37 0.49 -11.94
C SER A 17 5.40 1.19 -12.91
N PHE A 18 4.14 1.38 -12.52
CA PHE A 18 3.13 2.09 -13.31
C PHE A 18 2.76 3.46 -12.74
N CYS A 19 3.35 3.85 -11.61
CA CYS A 19 3.09 5.15 -11.00
C CYS A 19 3.84 6.25 -11.75
N LYS A 20 3.11 7.24 -12.29
CA LYS A 20 3.71 8.37 -13.03
C LYS A 20 4.73 9.15 -12.18
N ALA A 21 4.38 9.49 -10.95
CA ALA A 21 5.29 10.20 -10.05
C ALA A 21 6.58 9.42 -9.77
N PHE A 22 6.50 8.10 -9.65
CA PHE A 22 7.70 7.27 -9.48
C PHE A 22 8.55 7.22 -10.76
N VAL A 23 7.91 6.97 -11.91
CA VAL A 23 8.59 6.89 -13.21
C VAL A 23 9.24 8.22 -13.61
N GLN A 24 8.68 9.35 -13.20
CA GLN A 24 9.20 10.69 -13.47
C GLN A 24 10.25 11.16 -12.45
N GLY A 25 10.46 10.41 -11.36
CA GLY A 25 11.43 10.75 -10.32
C GLY A 25 10.91 11.66 -9.20
N ASP A 26 9.63 12.07 -9.26
CA ASP A 26 8.98 12.91 -8.24
C ASP A 26 8.70 12.13 -6.94
N CYS A 27 8.66 10.81 -7.00
CA CYS A 27 8.50 9.93 -5.85
C CYS A 27 9.73 9.05 -5.66
N ARG A 28 10.32 9.07 -4.45
CA ARG A 28 11.46 8.22 -4.07
C ARG A 28 11.09 6.75 -3.81
N GLY A 29 9.81 6.40 -3.96
CA GLY A 29 9.28 5.08 -3.66
C GLY A 29 9.07 4.85 -2.16
N CYS A 30 8.42 3.73 -1.82
CA CYS A 30 7.97 3.48 -0.45
C CYS A 30 9.11 3.27 0.57
N ASP A 31 10.32 2.96 0.13
CA ASP A 31 11.45 2.73 1.05
C ASP A 31 11.88 3.99 1.80
N ALA A 32 11.66 5.16 1.19
CA ALA A 32 11.88 6.45 1.85
C ALA A 32 10.99 6.65 3.09
N HIS A 33 10.01 5.77 3.30
CA HIS A 33 8.98 5.89 4.32
C HIS A 33 8.93 4.67 5.25
N ILE A 34 9.99 3.85 5.28
CA ILE A 34 10.03 2.58 6.03
C ILE A 34 9.69 2.74 7.52
N ASP A 35 10.14 3.84 8.14
CA ASP A 35 9.93 4.12 9.56
C ASP A 35 8.63 4.88 9.86
N ALA A 36 7.92 5.33 8.83
CA ALA A 36 6.72 6.15 8.96
C ALA A 36 5.44 5.40 8.59
N CYS A 37 5.44 4.66 7.47
CA CYS A 37 4.23 4.11 6.88
C CYS A 37 3.69 2.86 7.60
N ASP A 38 2.44 2.92 8.07
CA ASP A 38 1.81 1.83 8.81
C ASP A 38 1.63 0.56 7.98
N TYR A 39 1.44 0.66 6.66
CA TYR A 39 1.42 -0.52 5.79
C TYR A 39 2.78 -1.23 5.77
N ILE A 40 3.88 -0.48 5.74
CA ILE A 40 5.24 -1.04 5.74
C ILE A 40 5.53 -1.69 7.10
N LYS A 41 5.28 -0.96 8.19
CA LYS A 41 5.41 -1.49 9.57
C LYS A 41 4.62 -2.77 9.77
N CYS A 42 3.38 -2.80 9.29
CA CYS A 42 2.51 -3.98 9.37
C CYS A 42 3.08 -5.17 8.58
N CYS A 43 3.52 -4.96 7.34
CA CYS A 43 4.13 -6.00 6.52
C CYS A 43 5.40 -6.57 7.18
N LEU A 44 6.31 -5.69 7.65
CA LEU A 44 7.54 -6.10 8.33
C LEU A 44 7.26 -6.90 9.60
N LYS A 45 6.34 -6.42 10.46
CA LYS A 45 5.93 -7.11 11.69
C LYS A 45 5.38 -8.51 11.41
N ARG A 46 4.61 -8.65 10.33
CA ARG A 46 3.99 -9.93 9.91
C ARG A 46 4.88 -10.77 8.99
N ARG A 47 6.09 -10.30 8.66
CA ARG A 47 7.03 -10.92 7.70
C ARG A 47 6.41 -11.16 6.32
N LEU A 48 5.54 -10.25 5.87
CA LEU A 48 4.92 -10.25 4.55
C LEU A 48 5.73 -9.37 3.60
N LYS A 49 5.80 -9.73 2.31
CA LYS A 49 6.44 -8.85 1.32
C LYS A 49 5.53 -7.67 1.00
N CYS A 50 4.23 -7.93 0.87
CA CYS A 50 3.21 -6.88 0.74
C CYS A 50 1.85 -7.32 1.29
N CYS A 51 0.92 -6.37 1.29
CA CYS A 51 -0.46 -6.59 1.71
C CYS A 51 -1.19 -7.65 0.87
N PHE A 52 -0.81 -7.91 -0.39
CA PHE A 52 -1.42 -8.99 -1.18
C PHE A 52 -1.07 -10.40 -0.67
N ASP A 53 0.02 -10.55 0.08
CA ASP A 53 0.36 -11.83 0.75
C ASP A 53 -0.47 -12.04 2.03
N CYS A 54 -1.25 -11.04 2.45
CA CYS A 54 -2.05 -11.12 3.65
C CYS A 54 -3.39 -11.82 3.40
N ILE A 55 -3.66 -12.89 4.15
CA ILE A 55 -4.93 -13.63 4.07
C ILE A 55 -6.15 -12.78 4.41
N GLU A 56 -5.97 -11.70 5.18
CA GLU A 56 -7.05 -10.77 5.54
C GLU A 56 -7.22 -9.64 4.53
N PHE A 57 -6.40 -9.56 3.48
CA PHE A 57 -6.51 -8.47 2.50
C PHE A 57 -7.82 -8.55 1.71
N PRO A 58 -8.55 -7.44 1.48
CA PRO A 58 -8.34 -6.12 2.08
C PRO A 58 -8.75 -6.12 3.56
N CYS A 59 -7.84 -5.72 4.45
CA CYS A 59 -8.06 -5.73 5.89
C CYS A 59 -8.52 -4.34 6.40
N LYS A 60 -8.84 -4.25 7.70
CA LYS A 60 -9.27 -3.02 8.37
C LYS A 60 -8.36 -1.80 8.10
N LEU A 61 -7.04 -1.99 8.02
CA LEU A 61 -6.10 -0.90 7.70
C LEU A 61 -6.30 -0.35 6.27
N HIS A 62 -6.76 -1.18 5.31
CA HIS A 62 -7.14 -0.70 3.97
C HIS A 62 -8.53 -0.07 3.95
N GLU A 63 -9.45 -0.55 4.79
CA GLU A 63 -10.81 -0.02 4.90
C GLU A 63 -10.83 1.38 5.51
N GLU A 64 -10.14 1.52 6.63
CA GLU A 64 -10.12 2.76 7.41
C GLU A 64 -8.99 3.68 6.96
N GLY A 65 -7.82 3.14 6.58
CA GLY A 65 -6.59 3.91 6.42
C GLY A 65 -5.99 4.31 7.77
N PHE A 66 -4.89 5.06 7.75
CA PHE A 66 -4.23 5.58 8.96
C PHE A 66 -3.98 7.09 8.84
N THR A 67 -3.69 7.75 9.95
CA THR A 67 -3.39 9.19 9.94
C THR A 67 -1.92 9.39 9.57
N TRP A 68 -1.68 10.29 8.62
CA TRP A 68 -0.36 10.68 8.17
C TRP A 68 -0.18 12.18 8.41
N GLU A 69 0.81 12.55 9.21
CA GLU A 69 1.17 13.94 9.42
C GLU A 69 1.97 14.47 8.23
N THR A 70 1.48 15.54 7.60
CA THR A 70 2.15 16.23 6.50
C THR A 70 2.56 17.63 6.93
N GLU A 71 3.68 18.12 6.41
CA GLU A 71 4.16 19.48 6.70
C GLU A 71 3.22 20.55 6.13
N GLU A 72 2.66 20.32 4.94
CA GLU A 72 1.85 21.31 4.21
C GLU A 72 0.36 21.29 4.60
N TYR A 73 -0.21 20.10 4.79
CA TYR A 73 -1.66 19.93 4.97
C TYR A 73 -2.05 19.46 6.38
N GLY A 74 -1.08 19.26 7.27
CA GLY A 74 -1.30 18.69 8.60
C GLY A 74 -1.75 17.23 8.54
N PRO A 75 -2.62 16.77 9.46
CA PRO A 75 -3.04 15.38 9.56
C PRO A 75 -3.98 15.00 8.40
N LEU A 76 -3.53 14.07 7.55
CA LEU A 76 -4.33 13.50 6.46
C LEU A 76 -4.67 12.04 6.74
N LYS A 77 -5.85 11.60 6.27
CA LYS A 77 -6.18 10.18 6.28
C LYS A 77 -5.59 9.50 5.05
N TRP A 78 -4.54 8.72 5.23
CA TRP A 78 -3.91 7.95 4.16
C TRP A 78 -4.66 6.64 3.93
N LYS A 79 -5.41 6.59 2.82
CA LYS A 79 -6.15 5.41 2.37
C LYS A 79 -5.77 5.11 0.91
N VAL A 80 -5.11 3.97 0.71
CA VAL A 80 -4.48 3.61 -0.57
C VAL A 80 -5.47 3.26 -1.67
N TYR A 81 -6.53 2.52 -1.34
CA TYR A 81 -7.54 2.07 -2.30
C TYR A 81 -8.87 2.74 -2.01
N SER A 82 -9.59 3.10 -3.08
CA SER A 82 -10.98 3.53 -2.95
C SER A 82 -11.89 2.37 -2.56
N ASP A 83 -13.07 2.68 -2.03
CA ASP A 83 -14.06 1.66 -1.66
C ASP A 83 -14.50 0.81 -2.85
N VAL A 84 -14.42 1.35 -4.07
CA VAL A 84 -14.69 0.60 -5.31
C VAL A 84 -13.68 -0.52 -5.49
N PHE A 85 -12.38 -0.24 -5.38
CA PHE A 85 -11.33 -1.26 -5.48
C PHE A 85 -11.42 -2.29 -4.34
N LEU A 86 -11.66 -1.83 -3.10
CA LEU A 86 -11.85 -2.74 -1.96
C LEU A 86 -13.02 -3.70 -2.17
N ARG A 87 -14.12 -3.23 -2.77
CA ARG A 87 -15.27 -4.10 -3.12
C ARG A 87 -14.91 -5.13 -4.18
N ILE A 88 -14.14 -4.75 -5.20
CA ILE A 88 -13.69 -5.67 -6.25
C ILE A 88 -12.82 -6.78 -5.64
N PHE A 89 -11.81 -6.43 -4.82
CA PHE A 89 -10.95 -7.42 -4.18
C PHE A 89 -11.72 -8.39 -3.26
N ARG A 90 -12.76 -7.92 -2.56
CA ARG A 90 -13.60 -8.79 -1.74
C ARG A 90 -14.49 -9.72 -2.56
N ALA A 91 -14.97 -9.28 -3.71
CA ALA A 91 -15.79 -10.12 -4.58
C ALA A 91 -14.96 -11.27 -5.16
N ASP A 92 -13.74 -10.98 -5.60
CA ASP A 92 -12.81 -11.98 -6.15
C ASP A 92 -12.56 -13.15 -5.17
N LYS A 93 -12.30 -12.83 -3.89
CA LYS A 93 -12.08 -13.84 -2.83
C LYS A 93 -13.27 -14.77 -2.56
N LYS A 94 -14.50 -14.42 -2.95
CA LYS A 94 -15.65 -15.32 -2.77
C LYS A 94 -15.74 -16.41 -3.83
N THR A 95 -14.89 -16.33 -4.85
CA THR A 95 -14.91 -17.18 -6.04
C THR A 95 -13.79 -18.22 -6.08
N THR A 96 -12.93 -18.24 -5.05
CA THR A 96 -11.79 -19.19 -4.88
C THR A 96 -12.02 -20.06 -3.65
#